data_AF-A0A6I3J1Y3-F1
#
_entry.id   AF-A0A6I3J1Y3-F1
#
_cell.length_a   1.000
_cell.length_b   1.000
_cell.length_c   1.000
_cell.angle_alpha   90.00
_cell.angle_beta   90.00
_cell.angle_gamma   90.00
#
_symmetry.space_group_name_H-M   'P 1'
#
loop_
_entity.id
_entity.type
_entity.pdbx_description
1 polymer ?
#
loop_
_entity_poly.entity_id
_entity_poly.type
_entity_poly.pdbx_seq_one_letter_code
_entity_poly.pdbx_strand_id
1 'polypeptide(L)'
;MTTEQSLLKERYRYLIYTGFVIWLSAFLPIPREWFWLTSWAAYATIFIVPTIGLVSLLLSIFYRKWWWMLVSILLIFSFPISYGLGYFLFGP
;
A
#
# COMPACT_ATOMS: atom_id res chain seq x y z
N MET A 1 20.14 -7.62 -20.69
CA MET A 1 18.83 -7.39 -20.05
C MET A 1 17.78 -7.65 -21.12
N THR A 2 16.86 -8.60 -20.93
CA THR A 2 15.86 -8.95 -21.96
C THR A 2 14.80 -7.84 -22.06
N THR A 3 14.14 -7.71 -23.22
CA THR A 3 13.09 -6.69 -23.46
C THR A 3 11.96 -6.75 -22.42
N GLU A 4 11.65 -7.95 -21.91
CA GLU A 4 10.65 -8.17 -20.86
C GLU A 4 11.09 -7.55 -19.51
N GLN A 5 12.36 -7.69 -19.15
CA GLN A 5 12.93 -7.12 -17.93
C GLN A 5 12.92 -5.59 -17.94
N SER A 6 13.12 -4.96 -19.12
CA SER A 6 13.01 -3.50 -19.25
C SER A 6 11.57 -3.03 -19.13
N LEU A 7 10.60 -3.76 -19.71
CA LEU A 7 9.18 -3.43 -19.59
C LEU A 7 8.68 -3.52 -18.14
N LEU A 8 9.05 -4.59 -17.43
CA LEU A 8 8.72 -4.74 -16.00
C LEU A 8 9.33 -3.62 -15.15
N LYS A 9 10.58 -3.24 -15.42
CA LYS A 9 11.27 -2.14 -14.74
C LYS A 9 10.59 -0.78 -14.95
N GLU A 10 9.97 -0.54 -16.11
CA GLU A 10 9.22 0.70 -16.32
C GLU A 10 7.85 0.67 -15.66
N ARG A 11 7.18 -0.49 -15.72
CA ARG A 11 5.78 -0.67 -15.34
C ARG A 11 5.53 -1.01 -13.88
N TYR A 12 6.52 -1.49 -13.12
CA TYR A 12 6.28 -1.85 -11.71
C TYR A 12 5.82 -0.65 -10.85
N ARG A 13 6.10 0.59 -11.27
CA ARG A 13 5.57 1.81 -10.65
C ARG A 13 4.04 1.83 -10.61
N TYR A 14 3.37 1.24 -11.60
CA TYR A 14 1.91 1.10 -11.59
C TYR A 14 1.42 0.26 -10.42
N LEU A 15 2.20 -0.73 -9.97
CA LEU A 15 1.85 -1.54 -8.80
C LEU A 15 1.78 -0.66 -7.54
N ILE A 16 2.74 0.26 -7.39
CA ILE A 16 2.79 1.22 -6.29
C ILE A 16 1.63 2.21 -6.38
N TYR A 17 1.35 2.74 -7.57
CA TYR A 17 0.20 3.64 -7.76
C TYR A 17 -1.13 2.95 -7.44
N THR A 18 -1.32 1.71 -7.89
CA THR A 18 -2.50 0.91 -7.54
C THR A 18 -2.60 0.68 -6.03
N GLY A 19 -1.48 0.40 -5.36
CA GLY A 19 -1.42 0.29 -3.90
C GLY A 19 -1.91 1.56 -3.20
N PHE A 20 -1.48 2.74 -3.67
CA PHE A 20 -1.96 4.01 -3.13
C PHE A 20 -3.43 4.26 -3.40
N VAL A 21 -3.93 3.97 -4.61
CA VAL A 21 -5.34 4.16 -4.94
C VAL A 21 -6.22 3.29 -4.06
N ILE A 22 -5.84 2.02 -3.86
CA ILE A 22 -6.54 1.11 -2.96
C ILE A 22 -6.44 1.61 -1.52
N TRP A 23 -5.26 2.07 -1.09
CA TRP A 23 -5.09 2.62 0.24
C TRP A 23 -5.96 3.85 0.48
N LEU A 24 -6.02 4.79 -0.48
CA LEU A 24 -6.88 5.96 -0.42
C LEU A 24 -8.37 5.58 -0.39
N SER A 25 -8.75 4.54 -1.14
CA SER A 25 -10.13 4.04 -1.13
C SER A 25 -10.56 3.48 0.23
N ALA A 26 -9.61 3.02 1.06
CA ALA A 26 -9.88 2.61 2.43
C ALA A 26 -10.37 3.77 3.31
N PHE A 27 -10.17 5.02 2.89
CA PHE A 27 -10.62 6.21 3.61
C PHE A 27 -12.01 6.71 3.22
N LEU A 28 -12.60 6.16 2.15
CA LEU A 28 -13.94 6.53 1.68
C LEU A 28 -15.09 6.00 2.58
N PRO A 29 -15.02 4.80 3.18
CA PRO A 29 -16.03 4.30 4.10
C PRO A 29 -16.13 5.15 5.37
N ILE A 30 -17.31 5.14 5.99
CA ILE A 30 -17.62 5.88 7.22
C ILE A 30 -16.62 5.47 8.34
N PRO A 31 -16.07 6.43 9.11
CA PRO A 31 -15.00 6.16 10.10
C PRO A 31 -15.32 5.05 11.12
N ARG A 32 -16.60 4.89 11.47
CA ARG A 32 -17.07 3.87 12.42
C ARG A 32 -16.84 2.44 11.91
N GLU A 33 -16.83 2.21 10.60
CA GLU A 33 -16.71 0.88 10.02
C GLU A 33 -15.26 0.41 9.91
N TRP A 34 -14.27 1.32 9.97
CA TRP A 34 -12.86 0.97 9.81
C TRP A 34 -12.32 -0.02 10.83
N PHE A 35 -12.87 0.00 12.04
CA PHE A 35 -12.46 -0.88 13.13
C PHE A 35 -13.05 -2.29 13.01
N TRP A 36 -13.97 -2.50 12.06
CA TRP A 36 -14.55 -3.80 11.79
C TRP A 36 -13.65 -4.56 10.83
N LEU A 37 -13.22 -5.76 11.24
CA LEU A 37 -12.40 -6.67 10.42
C LEU A 37 -13.06 -7.04 9.08
N THR A 38 -14.38 -6.91 8.98
CA THR A 38 -15.17 -7.14 7.76
C THR A 38 -15.25 -5.93 6.84
N SER A 39 -14.75 -4.76 7.25
CA SER A 39 -14.81 -3.56 6.43
C SER A 39 -13.82 -3.61 5.28
N TRP A 40 -14.16 -2.91 4.19
CA TRP A 40 -13.25 -2.68 3.08
C TRP A 40 -11.93 -2.06 3.55
N ALA A 41 -12.01 -1.11 4.47
CA ALA A 41 -10.84 -0.40 4.99
C ALA A 41 -9.87 -1.35 5.72
N ALA A 42 -10.39 -2.22 6.60
CA ALA A 42 -9.58 -3.22 7.30
C ALA A 42 -8.98 -4.22 6.32
N TYR A 43 -9.76 -4.75 5.38
CA TYR A 43 -9.26 -5.73 4.41
C TYR A 43 -8.18 -5.15 3.48
N ALA A 44 -8.41 -3.93 2.99
CA ALA A 44 -7.47 -3.22 2.14
C ALA A 44 -6.15 -2.94 2.86
N THR A 45 -6.20 -2.42 4.08
CA THR A 45 -5.00 -1.99 4.83
C THR A 45 -4.24 -3.14 5.50
N ILE A 46 -4.91 -4.24 5.86
CA ILE A 46 -4.26 -5.40 6.51
C ILE A 46 -3.67 -6.36 5.47
N PHE A 47 -4.34 -6.56 4.33
CA PHE A 47 -3.95 -7.61 3.37
C PHE A 47 -3.52 -7.05 2.01
N ILE A 48 -4.41 -6.32 1.33
CA ILE A 48 -4.19 -5.95 -0.08
C ILE A 48 -2.99 -5.00 -0.22
N VAL A 49 -3.02 -3.87 0.48
CA VAL A 49 -2.01 -2.83 0.39
C VAL A 49 -0.64 -3.33 0.89
N PRO A 50 -0.54 -4.05 2.02
CA PRO A 50 0.74 -4.64 2.44
C PRO A 50 1.30 -5.65 1.46
N THR A 51 0.45 -6.47 0.83
CA THR A 51 0.90 -7.44 -0.19
C THR A 51 1.45 -6.71 -1.42
N ILE A 52 0.76 -5.68 -1.90
CA ILE A 52 1.25 -4.82 -2.99
C ILE A 52 2.57 -4.13 -2.60
N GLY A 53 2.67 -3.67 -1.35
CA GLY A 53 3.88 -3.08 -0.78
C GLY A 53 5.06 -4.07 -0.79
N LEU A 54 4.85 -5.31 -0.35
CA LEU A 54 5.88 -6.36 -0.35
C LEU A 54 6.36 -6.67 -1.77
N VAL A 55 5.46 -6.87 -2.72
CA VAL A 55 5.81 -7.13 -4.13
C VAL A 55 6.58 -5.94 -4.73
N SER A 56 6.12 -4.72 -4.47
CA SER A 56 6.78 -3.49 -4.92
C SER A 56 8.16 -3.29 -4.28
N LEU A 57 8.32 -3.71 -3.02
CA LEU A 57 9.58 -3.63 -2.29
C LEU A 57 10.62 -4.56 -2.91
N LEU A 58 10.25 -5.81 -3.17
CA LEU A 58 11.12 -6.79 -3.83
C LEU A 58 11.59 -6.28 -5.20
N LEU A 59 10.66 -5.75 -6.02
CA LEU A 59 10.98 -5.17 -7.32
C LEU A 59 11.86 -3.91 -7.19
N SER A 60 11.61 -3.07 -6.20
CA SER A 60 12.41 -1.86 -5.96
C SER A 60 13.85 -2.19 -5.55
N ILE A 61 14.04 -3.22 -4.72
CA ILE A 61 15.37 -3.74 -4.35
C ILE A 61 16.07 -4.31 -5.60
N PHE A 62 15.38 -5.15 -6.36
CA PHE A 62 15.92 -5.77 -7.57
C PHE A 62 16.38 -4.74 -8.60
N TYR A 63 15.61 -3.67 -8.82
CA TYR A 63 15.97 -2.59 -9.75
C TYR A 63 16.83 -1.47 -9.14
N ARG A 64 17.28 -1.61 -7.88
CA ARG A 64 18.08 -0.62 -7.13
C ARG A 64 17.44 0.77 -7.11
N LYS A 65 16.13 0.83 -6.90
CA LYS A 65 15.33 2.05 -6.90
C LYS A 65 14.97 2.46 -5.46
N TRP A 66 15.93 3.06 -4.77
CA TRP A 66 15.83 3.45 -3.35
C TRP A 66 14.60 4.30 -3.01
N TRP A 67 14.24 5.25 -3.88
CA TRP A 67 13.06 6.09 -3.66
C TRP A 67 11.76 5.27 -3.57
N TRP A 68 11.59 4.32 -4.49
CA TRP A 68 10.42 3.45 -4.54
C TRP A 68 10.44 2.38 -3.43
N MET A 69 11.62 2.09 -2.88
CA MET A 69 11.77 1.24 -1.71
C MET A 69 11.07 1.84 -0.49
N LEU A 70 11.31 3.13 -0.20
CA LEU A 70 10.67 3.83 0.92
C LEU A 70 9.14 3.87 0.78
N VAL A 71 8.67 4.14 -0.45
CA VAL A 71 7.24 4.15 -0.75
C VAL A 71 6.62 2.76 -0.56
N SER A 72 7.32 1.70 -0.96
CA SER A 72 6.85 0.34 -0.76
C SER A 72 6.77 -0.04 0.72
N ILE A 73 7.75 0.42 1.53
CA ILE A 73 7.71 0.28 2.99
C ILE A 73 6.49 1.00 3.58
N LEU A 74 6.18 2.21 3.10
CA LEU A 74 4.99 2.95 3.54
C LEU A 74 3.70 2.15 3.29
N LEU A 75 3.57 1.50 2.12
CA LEU A 75 2.42 0.64 1.81
C LEU A 75 2.36 -0.60 2.71
N ILE A 76 3.50 -1.19 3.08
CA ILE A 76 3.55 -2.31 4.04
C ILE A 76 3.01 -1.88 5.40
N PHE A 77 3.35 -0.68 5.86
CA PHE A 77 2.86 -0.11 7.12
C PHE A 77 1.50 0.61 6.99
N SER A 78 0.76 0.40 5.91
CA SER A 78 -0.54 1.07 5.68
C SER A 78 -1.52 0.87 6.83
N PHE A 79 -1.64 -0.34 7.40
CA PHE A 79 -2.52 -0.60 8.55
C PHE A 79 -2.17 0.23 9.80
N PRO A 80 -0.97 0.14 10.40
CA PRO A 80 -0.67 0.91 11.61
C PRO A 80 -0.74 2.42 11.38
N ILE A 81 -0.42 2.89 10.16
CA ILE A 81 -0.56 4.31 9.80
C ILE A 81 -2.03 4.71 9.77
N SER A 82 -2.88 3.97 9.05
CA SER A 82 -4.32 4.24 8.97
C SER A 82 -4.99 4.14 10.34
N TYR A 83 -4.64 3.13 11.14
CA TYR A 83 -5.16 2.97 12.50
C TYR A 83 -4.77 4.12 13.41
N GLY A 84 -3.48 4.51 13.41
CA GLY A 84 -2.99 5.65 14.18
C GLY A 84 -3.64 6.96 13.77
N LEU A 85 -3.81 7.20 12.47
CA LEU A 85 -4.52 8.38 11.95
C LEU A 85 -6.00 8.37 12.33
N GLY A 86 -6.67 7.22 12.21
CA GLY A 86 -8.08 7.08 12.58
C GLY A 86 -8.30 7.37 14.07
N TYR A 87 -7.48 6.79 14.94
CA TYR A 87 -7.53 7.04 16.38
C TYR A 87 -7.25 8.51 16.72
N PHE A 88 -6.28 9.14 16.06
CA PHE A 88 -5.96 10.56 16.28
C PHE A 88 -7.09 11.50 15.85
N LEU A 89 -7.77 11.21 14.73
CA LEU A 89 -8.82 12.08 14.18
C LEU A 89 -10.19 11.87 14.85
N PHE A 90 -10.53 10.63 15.22
CA PHE A 90 -11.87 10.28 15.68
C PHE A 90 -11.96 9.94 17.16
N GLY A 91 -10.82 9.83 17.87
CA GLY A 91 -10.78 9.39 19.26
C GLY A 91 -10.98 7.88 19.43
N PRO A 92 -11.03 7.39 20.68
CA PRO A 92 -11.37 6.01 21.00
C PRO A 92 -12.83 5.65 20.69
#